data_AF-A0A2A8BSN9-F1
#
_entry.id   AF-A0A2A8BSN9-F1
#
_cell.length_a   1.000
_cell.length_b   1.000
_cell.length_c   1.000
_cell.angle_alpha   90.00
_cell.angle_beta   90.00
_cell.angle_gamma   90.00
#
_symmetry.space_group_name_H-M   'P 1'
#
loop_
_entity.id
_entity.type
_entity.pdbx_description
1 polymer ?
#
loop_
_entity_poly.entity_id
_entity_poly.type
_entity_poly.pdbx_seq_one_letter_code
_entity_poly.pdbx_strand_id
1 'polypeptide(L)'
;MSDILEEEIQPKYLFEGNECILEFDGRVATVKEATKLGYKRAATGSIINVSNPKSKTRRGRVSHNAANTLLTSREQIVIQGGCMRWLTERESWRLQGIPDEYFDRAEKVTSSNQLYKQAGNGLTVDIARFIGERMGYETE
;
A
#
# COMPACT_ATOMS: atom_id res chain seq x y z
N MET A 1 -11.73 -2.64 3.19
CA MET A 1 -10.59 -2.58 2.24
C MET A 1 -11.05 -2.40 0.80
N SER A 2 -12.27 -2.84 0.44
CA SER A 2 -12.95 -2.47 -0.83
C SER A 2 -12.92 -0.97 -1.09
N ASP A 3 -13.13 -0.17 -0.04
CA ASP A 3 -13.29 1.29 -0.17
C ASP A 3 -11.96 2.03 -0.32
N ILE A 4 -10.83 1.32 -0.16
CA ILE A 4 -9.49 1.89 -0.33
C ILE A 4 -9.06 1.75 -1.78
N LEU A 5 -9.26 0.57 -2.37
CA LEU A 5 -8.74 0.23 -3.69
C LEU A 5 -9.57 0.90 -4.79
N GLU A 6 -8.90 1.38 -5.83
CA GLU A 6 -9.55 1.86 -7.05
C GLU A 6 -10.01 0.65 -7.88
N GLU A 7 -11.15 0.79 -8.56
CA GLU A 7 -11.70 -0.25 -9.44
C GLU A 7 -11.00 -0.26 -10.79
N GLU A 8 -10.78 0.93 -11.36
CA GLU A 8 -10.10 1.13 -12.64
C GLU A 8 -8.65 1.55 -12.43
N ILE A 9 -7.72 0.77 -12.98
CA ILE A 9 -6.30 0.97 -12.78
C ILE A 9 -5.60 1.14 -14.13
N GLN A 10 -4.79 2.19 -14.23
CA GLN A 10 -3.95 2.41 -15.41
C GLN A 10 -2.87 1.32 -15.52
N PRO A 11 -2.52 0.84 -16.74
CA PRO A 11 -1.52 -0.21 -16.93
C PRO A 11 -0.14 0.07 -16.29
N LYS A 12 0.21 1.35 -16.07
CA LYS A 12 1.46 1.77 -15.41
C LYS A 12 1.61 1.28 -13.95
N TYR A 13 0.53 0.82 -13.33
CA TYR A 13 0.57 0.25 -11.98
C TYR A 13 0.69 -1.27 -11.98
N LEU A 14 0.66 -1.94 -13.13
CA LEU A 14 0.91 -3.38 -13.19
C LEU A 14 2.30 -3.69 -12.65
N PHE A 15 2.37 -4.76 -11.87
CA PHE A 15 3.61 -5.24 -11.28
C PHE A 15 3.97 -6.58 -11.88
N GLU A 16 5.04 -6.60 -12.67
CA GLU A 16 5.51 -7.78 -13.39
C GLU A 16 6.22 -8.81 -12.49
N GLY A 17 6.48 -8.45 -11.23
CA GLY A 17 7.20 -9.29 -10.28
C GLY A 17 8.60 -8.76 -9.95
N ASN A 18 9.16 -9.27 -8.86
CA ASN A 18 10.57 -9.14 -8.50
C ASN A 18 10.98 -10.36 -7.66
N GLU A 19 12.21 -10.39 -7.12
CA GLU A 19 12.69 -11.57 -6.41
C GLU A 19 11.94 -11.87 -5.08
N CYS A 20 11.03 -11.02 -4.62
CA CYS A 20 10.11 -11.33 -3.51
C CYS A 20 9.01 -12.31 -3.93
N ILE A 21 8.61 -12.34 -5.19
CA ILE A 21 7.54 -13.22 -5.67
C ILE A 21 8.16 -14.51 -6.20
N LEU A 22 7.73 -15.64 -5.66
CA LEU A 22 8.15 -16.97 -6.13
C LEU A 22 7.29 -17.45 -7.30
N GLU A 23 5.98 -17.27 -7.17
CA GLU A 23 4.99 -17.77 -8.11
C GLU A 23 3.72 -16.92 -8.00
N PHE A 24 3.00 -16.77 -9.10
CA PHE A 24 1.67 -16.14 -9.14
C PHE A 24 0.81 -16.84 -10.20
N ASP A 25 -0.36 -17.33 -9.80
CA ASP A 25 -1.28 -18.08 -10.68
C ASP A 25 -2.47 -17.23 -11.20
N GLY A 26 -2.41 -15.91 -11.01
CA GLY A 26 -3.51 -15.00 -11.29
C GLY A 26 -4.44 -14.74 -10.10
N ARG A 27 -4.40 -15.56 -9.05
CA ARG A 27 -5.26 -15.41 -7.86
C ARG A 27 -4.48 -15.39 -6.56
N VAL A 28 -3.41 -16.17 -6.49
CA VAL A 28 -2.58 -16.37 -5.30
C VAL A 28 -1.12 -16.17 -5.68
N ALA A 29 -0.44 -15.31 -4.93
CA ALA A 29 1.01 -15.13 -5.00
C ALA A 29 1.68 -15.88 -3.85
N THR A 30 2.74 -16.61 -4.17
CA THR A 30 3.67 -17.16 -3.18
C THR A 30 4.79 -16.15 -2.98
N VAL A 31 4.84 -15.54 -1.80
CA VAL A 31 5.78 -14.45 -1.47
C VAL A 31 6.85 -14.97 -0.56
N LYS A 32 8.13 -14.72 -0.86
CA LYS A 32 9.22 -15.06 0.05
C LYS A 32 9.14 -14.17 1.28
N GLU A 33 9.08 -14.78 2.46
CA GLU A 33 9.03 -14.07 3.74
C GLU A 33 9.93 -14.80 4.74
N ALA A 34 10.44 -14.10 5.76
CA ALA A 34 11.29 -14.69 6.79
C ALA A 34 10.49 -15.53 7.82
N THR A 35 9.66 -16.45 7.34
CA THR A 35 8.94 -17.45 8.14
C THR A 35 9.72 -18.76 8.20
N LYS A 36 9.31 -19.70 9.07
CA LYS A 36 9.92 -21.05 9.13
C LYS A 36 9.85 -21.80 7.79
N LEU A 37 8.79 -21.57 7.01
CA LEU A 37 8.61 -22.16 5.68
C LEU A 37 9.39 -21.40 4.59
N GLY A 38 9.86 -20.18 4.88
CA GLY A 38 10.58 -19.32 3.93
C GLY A 38 9.69 -18.56 2.93
N TYR A 39 8.38 -18.74 3.03
CA TYR A 39 7.37 -18.08 2.20
C TYR A 39 6.03 -17.94 2.93
N LYS A 40 5.13 -17.14 2.33
CA LYS A 40 3.73 -17.00 2.72
C LYS A 40 2.87 -16.80 1.48
N ARG A 41 1.65 -17.34 1.48
CA ARG A 41 0.69 -17.19 0.37
C ARG A 41 -0.14 -15.93 0.60
N ALA A 42 -0.36 -15.17 -0.47
CA ALA A 42 -1.16 -13.96 -0.50
C ALA A 42 -2.23 -14.08 -1.58
N ALA A 43 -3.47 -13.69 -1.28
CA ALA A 43 -4.57 -13.65 -2.23
C ALA A 43 -5.18 -12.24 -2.23
N THR A 44 -6.26 -12.02 -2.98
CA THR A 44 -7.05 -10.79 -2.88
C THR A 44 -7.42 -10.48 -1.42
N GLY A 45 -7.26 -9.22 -1.01
CA GLY A 45 -7.40 -8.77 0.38
C GLY A 45 -6.09 -8.79 1.19
N SER A 46 -5.02 -9.37 0.63
CA SER A 46 -3.67 -9.20 1.17
C SER A 46 -2.97 -7.99 0.54
N ILE A 47 -2.15 -7.31 1.35
CA ILE A 47 -1.18 -6.32 0.90
C ILE A 47 0.21 -6.95 1.04
N ILE A 48 1.01 -6.82 -0.01
CA ILE A 48 2.33 -7.44 -0.08
C ILE A 48 3.38 -6.33 -0.21
N ASN A 49 4.24 -6.17 0.79
CA ASN A 49 5.43 -5.35 0.65
C ASN A 49 6.51 -6.13 -0.09
N VAL A 50 6.91 -5.66 -1.27
CA VAL A 50 7.90 -6.29 -2.16
C VAL A 50 9.26 -5.57 -2.14
N SER A 51 9.52 -4.78 -1.09
CA SER A 51 10.81 -4.13 -0.89
C SER A 51 11.92 -5.14 -0.58
N ASN A 52 13.17 -4.69 -0.71
CA ASN A 52 14.36 -5.45 -0.34
C ASN A 52 14.44 -6.87 -0.96
N PRO A 53 14.18 -7.06 -2.26
CA PRO A 53 13.92 -8.39 -2.83
C PRO A 53 15.10 -9.37 -2.74
N LYS A 54 16.33 -8.84 -2.68
CA LYS A 54 17.56 -9.63 -2.51
C LYS A 54 17.89 -9.98 -1.05
N SER A 55 17.11 -9.50 -0.07
CA SER A 55 17.42 -9.67 1.36
C SER A 55 17.00 -11.05 1.90
N LYS A 56 17.85 -11.69 2.70
CA LYS A 56 17.51 -12.94 3.39
C LYS A 56 16.55 -12.78 4.57
N THR A 57 16.40 -11.58 5.12
CA THR A 57 15.61 -11.35 6.36
C THR A 57 14.58 -10.22 6.25
N ARG A 58 14.71 -9.30 5.28
CA ARG A 58 13.82 -8.15 5.11
C ARG A 58 12.93 -8.18 3.85
N ARG A 59 13.11 -9.15 2.95
CA ARG A 59 12.31 -9.27 1.73
C ARG A 59 10.86 -9.64 2.05
N GLY A 60 9.95 -9.26 1.17
CA GLY A 60 8.60 -9.83 1.02
C GLY A 60 7.82 -10.00 2.32
N ARG A 61 6.85 -9.12 2.58
CA ARG A 61 5.96 -9.24 3.75
C ARG A 61 4.52 -9.27 3.32
N VAL A 62 3.76 -10.22 3.85
CA VAL A 62 2.34 -10.36 3.54
C VAL A 62 1.52 -9.98 4.76
N SER A 63 0.72 -8.93 4.61
CA SER A 63 -0.24 -8.47 5.61
C SER A 63 -1.66 -8.72 5.11
N HIS A 64 -2.56 -9.05 6.04
CA HIS A 64 -3.98 -9.30 5.74
C HIS A 64 -4.83 -8.21 6.37
N ASN A 65 -5.73 -7.60 5.62
CA ASN A 65 -6.65 -6.56 6.09
C ASN A 65 -5.98 -5.31 6.72
N ALA A 66 -4.66 -5.19 6.64
CA ALA A 66 -3.89 -4.01 7.03
C ALA A 66 -2.68 -3.86 6.10
N ALA A 67 -2.33 -2.62 5.76
CA ALA A 67 -1.10 -2.33 5.04
C ALA A 67 0.10 -2.39 5.99
N ASN A 68 1.29 -2.66 5.45
CA ASN A 68 2.50 -2.33 6.18
C ASN A 68 2.71 -0.81 6.15
N THR A 69 3.64 -0.31 6.98
CA THR A 69 4.01 1.11 6.98
C THR A 69 4.29 1.60 5.56
N LEU A 70 3.58 2.64 5.14
CA LEU A 70 3.84 3.31 3.87
C LEU A 70 5.21 3.99 3.98
N LEU A 71 6.09 3.70 3.03
CA LEU A 71 7.35 4.42 2.90
C LEU A 71 7.20 5.50 1.82
N THR A 72 8.25 6.30 1.66
CA THR A 72 8.29 7.42 0.71
C THR A 72 8.42 6.99 -0.76
N SER A 73 8.55 5.68 -1.00
CA SER A 73 8.61 5.04 -2.30
C SER A 73 7.53 3.98 -2.46
N ARG A 74 7.23 3.67 -3.72
CA ARG A 74 6.30 2.60 -4.11
C ARG A 74 6.91 1.23 -3.79
N GLU A 75 6.34 0.53 -2.81
CA GLU A 75 6.87 -0.75 -2.33
C GLU A 75 5.81 -1.82 -2.07
N GLN A 76 4.54 -1.45 -2.09
CA GLN A 76 3.44 -2.32 -1.71
C GLN A 76 2.56 -2.61 -2.93
N ILE A 77 2.18 -3.87 -3.09
CA ILE A 77 1.32 -4.38 -4.16
C ILE A 77 0.08 -5.06 -3.57
N VAL A 78 -0.94 -5.18 -4.40
CA VAL A 78 -2.17 -5.93 -4.16
C VAL A 78 -2.46 -6.86 -5.34
N ILE A 79 -3.32 -7.86 -5.10
CA ILE A 79 -3.85 -8.75 -6.14
C ILE A 79 -5.30 -8.37 -6.41
N GLN A 80 -5.58 -7.89 -7.62
CA GLN A 80 -6.92 -7.46 -8.05
C GLN A 80 -7.10 -7.79 -9.53
N GLY A 81 -8.29 -8.23 -9.94
CA GLY A 81 -8.61 -8.42 -11.36
C GLY A 81 -7.72 -9.43 -12.10
N GLY A 82 -7.13 -10.40 -11.39
CA GLY A 82 -6.26 -11.40 -12.00
C GLY A 82 -4.78 -10.98 -12.11
N CYS A 83 -4.41 -9.79 -11.65
CA CYS A 83 -3.04 -9.27 -11.75
C CYS A 83 -2.48 -8.83 -10.40
N MET A 84 -1.14 -8.77 -10.33
CA MET A 84 -0.44 -8.04 -9.28
C MET A 84 -0.26 -6.60 -9.74
N ARG A 85 -0.56 -5.65 -8.86
CA ARG A 85 -0.35 -4.22 -9.14
C ARG A 85 0.12 -3.48 -7.91
N TRP A 86 0.84 -2.39 -8.14
CA TRP A 86 1.18 -1.44 -7.11
C TRP A 86 -0.06 -0.77 -6.53
N LEU A 87 0.02 -0.39 -5.26
CA LEU A 87 -0.87 0.64 -4.74
C LEU A 87 -0.63 1.94 -5.49
N THR A 88 -1.71 2.62 -5.85
CA THR A 88 -1.63 3.96 -6.44
C THR A 88 -1.30 5.01 -5.38
N GLU A 89 -1.03 6.22 -5.84
CA GLU A 89 -0.84 7.37 -4.97
C GLU A 89 -2.15 7.66 -4.20
N ARG A 90 -3.31 7.60 -4.87
CA ARG A 90 -4.63 7.82 -4.26
C ARG A 90 -4.94 6.77 -3.18
N GLU A 91 -4.69 5.50 -3.47
CA GLU A 91 -4.89 4.41 -2.51
C GLU A 91 -3.96 4.55 -1.29
N SER A 92 -2.73 5.02 -1.51
CA SER A 92 -1.80 5.32 -0.42
C SER A 92 -2.29 6.47 0.47
N TRP A 93 -2.99 7.46 -0.09
CA TRP A 93 -3.63 8.54 0.67
C TRP A 93 -4.88 8.06 1.42
N ARG A 94 -5.71 7.24 0.80
CA ARG A 94 -6.86 6.60 1.45
C ARG A 94 -6.44 5.73 2.63
N LEU A 95 -5.30 5.02 2.52
CA LEU A 95 -4.72 4.27 3.64
C LEU A 95 -4.35 5.17 4.84
N GLN A 96 -4.04 6.45 4.61
CA GLN A 96 -3.81 7.43 5.67
C GLN A 96 -5.10 8.07 6.19
N GLY A 97 -6.27 7.69 5.67
CA GLY A 97 -7.57 8.28 6.01
C GLY A 97 -7.80 9.66 5.38
N ILE A 98 -7.02 10.04 4.35
CA ILE A 98 -7.16 11.34 3.69
C ILE A 98 -8.29 11.26 2.65
N PRO A 99 -9.28 12.19 2.68
CA PRO A 99 -10.35 12.22 1.68
C PRO A 99 -9.82 12.52 0.27
N ASP A 100 -10.46 11.92 -0.73
CA ASP A 100 -10.08 12.03 -2.15
C ASP A 100 -10.01 13.49 -2.65
N GLU A 101 -10.84 14.39 -2.14
CA GLU A 101 -10.83 15.82 -2.51
C GLU A 101 -9.46 16.47 -2.27
N TYR A 102 -8.78 16.12 -1.17
CA TYR A 102 -7.45 16.64 -0.86
C TYR A 102 -6.40 16.05 -1.81
N PHE A 103 -6.53 14.78 -2.16
CA PHE A 103 -5.68 14.14 -3.16
C PHE A 103 -5.83 14.82 -4.53
N ASP A 104 -7.06 15.04 -5.00
CA ASP A 104 -7.34 15.63 -6.31
C ASP A 104 -6.80 17.05 -6.44
N ARG A 105 -6.75 17.81 -5.33
CA ARG A 105 -6.09 19.12 -5.29
C ARG A 105 -4.58 19.00 -5.35
N ALA A 106 -4.00 18.08 -4.59
CA ALA A 106 -2.56 17.87 -4.55
C ALA A 106 -2.00 17.35 -5.88
N GLU A 107 -2.69 16.41 -6.53
CA GLU A 107 -2.31 15.82 -7.81
C GLU A 107 -2.12 16.86 -8.91
N LYS A 108 -2.94 17.92 -8.90
CA LYS A 108 -2.88 19.01 -9.91
C LYS A 108 -1.62 19.87 -9.81
N VAL A 109 -0.94 19.85 -8.66
CA VAL A 109 0.18 20.78 -8.36
C VAL A 109 1.48 20.07 -8.01
N THR A 110 1.51 18.73 -8.03
CA THR A 110 2.69 17.96 -7.66
C THR A 110 2.85 16.69 -8.49
N SER A 111 4.00 16.03 -8.35
CA SER A 111 4.27 14.78 -9.08
C SER A 111 3.88 13.55 -8.30
N SER A 112 3.64 12.43 -8.97
CA SER A 112 3.34 11.13 -8.35
C SER A 112 4.36 10.73 -7.28
N ASN A 113 5.64 10.98 -7.53
CA ASN A 113 6.70 10.72 -6.55
C ASN A 113 6.56 11.56 -5.27
N GLN A 114 6.09 12.80 -5.39
CA GLN A 114 5.81 13.65 -4.24
C GLN A 114 4.54 13.22 -3.52
N LEU A 115 3.51 12.77 -4.24
CA LEU A 115 2.29 12.22 -3.62
C LEU A 115 2.59 10.99 -2.75
N TYR A 116 3.43 10.05 -3.21
CA TYR A 116 3.88 8.93 -2.35
C TYR A 116 4.67 9.41 -1.14
N LYS A 117 5.57 10.39 -1.32
CA LYS A 117 6.34 10.97 -0.20
C LYS A 117 5.42 11.59 0.85
N GLN A 118 4.38 12.30 0.42
CA GLN A 118 3.39 12.91 1.32
C GLN A 118 2.61 11.83 2.08
N ALA A 119 2.18 10.75 1.42
CA ALA A 119 1.53 9.63 2.07
C ALA A 119 2.45 8.89 3.06
N GLY A 120 3.72 8.69 2.70
CA GLY A 120 4.69 7.98 3.55
C GLY A 120 5.21 8.79 4.75
N ASN A 121 5.33 10.11 4.61
CA ASN A 121 5.76 11.00 5.70
C ASN A 121 4.59 11.52 6.56
N GLY A 122 3.36 11.37 6.08
CA GLY A 122 2.17 11.91 6.73
C GLY A 122 1.76 11.13 7.99
N LEU A 123 1.04 11.83 8.87
CA LEU A 123 0.33 11.23 10.00
C LEU A 123 -1.07 10.77 9.55
N THR A 124 -1.49 9.58 9.96
CA THR A 124 -2.84 9.07 9.69
C THR A 124 -3.90 9.99 10.31
N VAL A 125 -4.91 10.36 9.53
CA VAL A 125 -5.93 11.34 9.90
C VAL A 125 -6.65 10.98 11.20
N ASP A 126 -7.01 9.71 11.39
CA ASP A 126 -7.69 9.27 12.61
C ASP A 126 -6.82 9.42 13.86
N ILE A 127 -5.50 9.25 13.74
CA ILE A 127 -4.57 9.47 14.84
C ILE A 127 -4.43 10.97 15.12
N ALA A 128 -4.35 11.81 14.09
CA ALA A 128 -4.33 13.26 14.25
C ALA A 128 -5.59 13.77 14.95
N ARG A 129 -6.77 13.28 14.53
CA ARG A 129 -8.07 13.59 15.15
C ARG A 129 -8.07 13.19 16.63
N PHE A 130 -7.68 11.94 16.93
CA PHE A 130 -7.62 11.44 18.31
C PHE A 130 -6.70 12.26 19.22
N ILE A 131 -5.54 12.69 18.71
CA ILE A 131 -4.63 13.58 19.46
C ILE A 131 -5.30 14.93 19.69
N GLY A 132 -5.93 15.51 18.67
CA GLY A 132 -6.65 16.78 18.75
C GLY A 132 -7.76 16.76 19.81
N GLU A 133 -8.61 15.72 19.79
CA GLU A 133 -9.67 15.51 20.78
C GLU A 133 -9.11 15.46 22.21
N ARG A 134 -7.99 14.76 22.42
CA ARG A 134 -7.32 14.70 23.74
C ARG A 134 -6.71 16.03 24.18
N MET A 135 -6.39 16.91 23.25
CA MET A 135 -5.92 18.26 23.52
C MET A 135 -7.07 19.25 23.75
N GLY A 136 -8.33 18.81 23.63
CA GLY A 136 -9.52 19.65 23.81
C GLY A 136 -9.95 20.39 22.54
N TYR A 137 -9.48 19.97 21.37
CA TYR A 137 -10.03 20.45 20.11
C TYR A 137 -11.31 19.66 19.81
N GLU A 138 -12.44 20.37 19.73
CA GLU A 138 -13.71 19.80 19.35
C GLU A 138 -13.75 19.60 17.82
N THR A 139 -14.26 18.46 17.38
CA THR A 139 -14.62 18.25 15.97
C THR A 139 -16.01 18.84 15.75
N GLU A 140 -16.09 19.91 14.97
CA GLU A 140 -17.38 20.42 14.45
C GLU A 140 -18.12 19.37 13.62
#